data_AF-A0A1V5GH49-F1
#
_entry.id   AF-A0A1V5GH49-F1
#
_cell.length_a   1.000
_cell.length_b   1.000
_cell.length_c   1.000
_cell.angle_alpha   90.00
_cell.angle_beta   90.00
_cell.angle_gamma   90.00
#
_symmetry.space_group_name_H-M   'P 1'
#
loop_
_entity.id
_entity.type
_entity.pdbx_description
1 polymer ?
#
loop_
_entity_poly.entity_id
_entity_poly.type
_entity_poly.pdbx_seq_one_letter_code
_entity_poly.pdbx_strand_id
1 'polypeptide(L)'
;MKKIPLILLCSAAAGALLTGCGAHSNTRKLQKMAEQYVSEKYGFKAKAGNVKNDSIGWLESKSNKSKAGIVEMTYKGKTFSVHAYTESSVDDCSDNYMEDEWCSRIVSVFADNIRCDDMVTNIAYGIGFAQHMVGKDIMTYDDLIRNYGPFNVYVNTYGLDPDSISAINISDIPEIGELYIYDWKDRSAIHNETLVTAQPTYERSELCSFAYFDKDKQVFEKYASEKKEMINISYIDNGSFSVSECAVPPESRNTGVSSWYDLKNEGSEYMDVYISIAGSELDGTKEYNYEYTENGKLQSPQYLMNNKDESGERHYFIHRLIPGGETVSLRITE
;
A
#
# COMPACT_ATOMS: atom_id res chain seq x y z
N MET A 1 -2.47 -42.01 -60.89
CA MET A 1 -2.00 -41.57 -59.55
C MET A 1 -3.11 -40.77 -58.87
N LYS A 2 -3.18 -40.87 -57.54
CA LYS A 2 -4.39 -40.85 -56.70
C LYS A 2 -5.08 -39.48 -56.60
N LYS A 3 -6.42 -39.47 -56.70
CA LYS A 3 -7.30 -38.34 -56.34
C LYS A 3 -7.30 -38.20 -54.81
N ILE A 4 -6.86 -37.05 -54.31
CA ILE A 4 -6.95 -36.70 -52.89
C ILE A 4 -8.40 -36.28 -52.61
N PRO A 5 -9.09 -36.87 -51.61
CA PRO A 5 -10.48 -36.53 -51.33
C PRO A 5 -10.57 -35.15 -50.67
N LEU A 6 -11.53 -34.36 -51.16
CA LEU A 6 -11.93 -33.00 -50.74
C LEU A 6 -12.48 -32.93 -49.29
N ILE A 7 -12.09 -33.85 -48.41
CA ILE A 7 -12.56 -33.94 -47.02
C ILE A 7 -11.49 -33.40 -46.05
N LEU A 8 -10.24 -33.21 -46.50
CA LEU A 8 -9.14 -32.71 -45.67
C LEU A 8 -8.95 -31.19 -45.66
N LEU A 9 -9.82 -30.43 -46.33
CA LEU A 9 -9.78 -28.95 -46.34
C LEU A 9 -10.84 -28.30 -45.43
N CYS A 10 -11.79 -29.06 -44.87
CA CYS A 10 -12.81 -28.53 -43.95
C CYS A 10 -12.45 -28.66 -42.46
N SER A 11 -11.38 -29.39 -42.11
CA SER A 11 -10.97 -29.60 -40.72
C SER A 11 -9.89 -28.63 -40.22
N ALA A 12 -9.24 -27.87 -41.10
CA ALA A 12 -8.24 -26.86 -40.72
C ALA A 12 -8.86 -25.49 -40.36
N ALA A 13 -10.12 -25.24 -40.72
CA ALA A 13 -10.85 -24.03 -40.31
C ALA A 13 -11.51 -24.15 -38.91
N ALA A 14 -11.67 -25.37 -38.40
CA ALA A 14 -12.26 -25.59 -37.06
C ALA A 14 -11.24 -25.46 -35.92
N GLY A 15 -9.93 -25.55 -36.21
CA GLY A 15 -8.87 -25.49 -35.20
C GLY A 15 -8.38 -24.08 -34.83
N ALA A 16 -8.65 -23.08 -35.67
CA ALA A 16 -8.20 -21.70 -35.47
C ALA A 16 -9.32 -20.72 -35.02
N LEU A 17 -10.57 -21.20 -34.89
CA LEU A 17 -11.73 -20.39 -34.48
C LEU A 17 -12.22 -20.66 -33.04
N LEU A 18 -11.63 -21.64 -32.34
CA LEU A 18 -12.13 -22.06 -31.02
C LEU A 18 -11.44 -21.40 -29.82
N THR A 19 -10.45 -20.54 -30.03
CA THR A 19 -9.88 -19.69 -28.96
C THR A 19 -10.49 -18.29 -28.92
N GLY A 20 -11.32 -17.89 -29.90
CA GLY A 20 -11.81 -16.51 -30.04
C GLY A 20 -13.27 -16.26 -29.66
N CYS A 21 -14.20 -17.19 -29.89
CA CYS A 21 -15.64 -16.90 -29.73
C CYS A 21 -16.13 -16.87 -28.27
N GLY A 22 -15.56 -17.70 -27.39
CA GLY A 22 -15.96 -17.77 -25.98
C GLY A 22 -15.59 -16.50 -25.19
N ALA A 23 -14.36 -16.02 -25.35
CA ALA A 23 -13.87 -14.82 -24.68
C ALA A 23 -14.57 -13.54 -25.19
N HIS A 24 -14.81 -13.43 -26.51
CA HIS A 24 -15.55 -12.31 -27.09
C HIS A 24 -17.03 -12.29 -26.65
N SER A 25 -17.67 -13.47 -26.57
CA SER A 25 -19.05 -13.60 -26.09
C SER A 25 -19.17 -13.17 -24.62
N ASN A 26 -18.23 -13.60 -23.76
CA ASN A 26 -18.24 -13.22 -22.35
C ASN A 26 -17.95 -11.74 -22.13
N THR A 27 -16.99 -11.18 -22.85
CA THR A 27 -16.69 -9.73 -22.83
C THR A 27 -17.95 -8.92 -23.11
N ARG A 28 -18.71 -9.28 -24.16
CA ARG A 28 -19.98 -8.62 -24.49
C ARG A 28 -21.05 -8.82 -23.41
N LYS A 29 -21.09 -9.96 -22.72
CA LYS A 29 -22.04 -10.19 -21.61
C LYS A 29 -21.71 -9.29 -20.42
N LEU A 30 -20.43 -9.20 -20.03
CA LEU A 30 -19.96 -8.31 -18.97
C LEU A 30 -20.26 -6.85 -19.31
N GLN A 31 -19.96 -6.40 -20.53
CA GLN A 31 -20.28 -5.05 -21.00
C GLN A 31 -21.77 -4.75 -20.90
N LYS A 32 -22.63 -5.65 -21.38
CA LYS A 32 -24.09 -5.47 -21.29
C LYS A 32 -24.59 -5.44 -19.85
N MET A 33 -24.03 -6.29 -18.99
CA MET A 33 -24.38 -6.32 -17.57
C MET A 33 -23.98 -5.01 -16.88
N ALA A 34 -22.79 -4.48 -17.17
CA ALA A 34 -22.36 -3.18 -16.66
C ALA A 34 -23.23 -2.02 -17.20
N GLU A 35 -23.59 -2.03 -18.48
CA GLU A 35 -24.51 -1.04 -19.07
C GLU A 35 -25.90 -1.10 -18.42
N GLN A 36 -26.43 -2.31 -18.19
CA GLN A 36 -27.70 -2.52 -17.51
C GLN A 36 -27.63 -2.02 -16.06
N TYR A 37 -26.58 -2.41 -15.33
CA TYR A 37 -26.34 -1.96 -13.97
C TYR A 37 -26.34 -0.44 -13.82
N VAL A 38 -25.53 0.25 -14.63
CA VAL A 38 -25.42 1.71 -14.59
C VAL A 38 -26.77 2.36 -14.94
N SER A 39 -27.49 1.81 -15.92
CA SER A 39 -28.81 2.32 -16.30
C SER A 39 -29.85 2.13 -15.20
N GLU A 40 -29.80 1.03 -14.46
CA GLU A 40 -30.73 0.76 -13.37
C GLU A 40 -30.39 1.57 -12.11
N LYS A 41 -29.10 1.68 -11.76
CA LYS A 41 -28.63 2.42 -10.59
C LYS A 41 -28.81 3.93 -10.77
N TYR A 42 -28.26 4.50 -11.85
CA TYR A 42 -28.16 5.94 -12.03
C TYR A 42 -29.18 6.54 -13.00
N GLY A 43 -29.96 5.72 -13.71
CA GLY A 43 -30.94 6.19 -14.68
C GLY A 43 -30.36 6.76 -15.98
N PHE A 44 -29.04 6.65 -16.20
CA PHE A 44 -28.38 7.08 -17.44
C PHE A 44 -27.66 5.93 -18.14
N LYS A 45 -27.39 6.10 -19.44
CA LYS A 45 -26.64 5.12 -20.24
C LYS A 45 -25.18 5.54 -20.36
N ALA A 46 -24.28 4.76 -19.78
CA ALA A 46 -22.84 4.85 -20.01
C ALA A 46 -22.41 3.92 -21.15
N LYS A 47 -21.29 4.23 -21.80
CA LYS A 47 -20.70 3.38 -22.84
C LYS A 47 -19.70 2.42 -22.20
N ALA A 48 -19.87 1.12 -22.42
CA ALA A 48 -18.87 0.13 -22.01
C ALA A 48 -17.65 0.12 -22.95
N GLY A 49 -16.47 0.03 -22.36
CA GLY A 49 -15.16 0.00 -22.99
C GLY A 49 -14.46 -1.33 -22.76
N ASN A 50 -13.18 -1.26 -22.39
CA ASN A 50 -12.35 -2.43 -22.18
C ASN A 50 -12.80 -3.25 -20.98
N VAL A 51 -12.58 -4.57 -21.03
CA VAL A 51 -12.86 -5.48 -19.92
C VAL A 51 -11.55 -6.12 -19.47
N LYS A 52 -11.25 -6.00 -18.18
CA LYS A 52 -10.09 -6.62 -17.53
C LYS A 52 -10.57 -7.84 -16.73
N ASN A 53 -10.14 -9.04 -17.15
CA ASN A 53 -10.45 -10.30 -16.46
C ASN A 53 -9.26 -10.85 -15.64
N ASP A 54 -8.03 -10.49 -16.02
CA ASP A 54 -6.80 -11.12 -15.50
C ASP A 54 -6.23 -10.45 -14.24
N SER A 55 -6.80 -9.31 -13.82
CA SER A 55 -6.27 -8.44 -12.77
C SER A 55 -6.92 -8.64 -11.40
N ILE A 56 -7.79 -9.64 -11.24
CA ILE A 56 -8.52 -9.87 -9.99
C ILE A 56 -7.86 -11.05 -9.24
N GLY A 57 -6.84 -10.75 -8.42
CA GLY A 57 -6.01 -11.74 -7.72
C GLY A 57 -6.78 -12.71 -6.81
N TRP A 58 -7.99 -12.36 -6.34
CA TRP A 58 -8.81 -13.25 -5.50
C TRP A 58 -9.74 -14.18 -6.30
N LEU A 59 -9.87 -14.00 -7.62
CA LEU A 59 -10.56 -14.94 -8.52
C LEU A 59 -9.63 -16.07 -9.01
N GLU A 60 -8.59 -16.38 -8.25
CA GLU A 60 -7.48 -17.27 -8.63
C GLU A 60 -7.85 -18.73 -8.87
N SER A 61 -9.07 -19.16 -8.53
CA SER A 61 -9.58 -20.41 -9.10
C SER A 61 -9.79 -20.23 -10.60
N LYS A 62 -8.99 -20.94 -11.41
CA LYS A 62 -9.04 -20.91 -12.89
C LYS A 62 -10.45 -21.07 -13.49
N SER A 63 -11.43 -21.55 -12.73
CA SER A 63 -12.83 -21.70 -13.13
C SER A 63 -13.64 -20.40 -13.18
N ASN A 64 -13.25 -19.34 -12.44
CA ASN A 64 -14.07 -18.13 -12.26
C ASN A 64 -13.56 -16.90 -13.00
N LYS A 65 -12.29 -16.89 -13.48
CA LYS A 65 -11.71 -15.78 -14.26
C LYS A 65 -12.48 -15.47 -15.56
N SER A 66 -13.26 -16.40 -16.08
CA SER A 66 -14.08 -16.21 -17.28
C SER A 66 -15.50 -15.70 -16.99
N LYS A 67 -15.85 -15.39 -15.75
CA LYS A 67 -17.24 -15.09 -15.34
C LYS A 67 -17.42 -13.74 -14.65
N ALA A 68 -16.37 -13.20 -14.03
CA ALA A 68 -16.31 -11.83 -13.52
C ALA A 68 -15.29 -11.00 -14.28
N GLY A 69 -15.46 -9.68 -14.27
CA GLY A 69 -14.49 -8.75 -14.82
C GLY A 69 -14.75 -7.31 -14.41
N ILE A 70 -13.72 -6.49 -14.53
CA ILE A 70 -13.82 -5.04 -14.38
C ILE A 70 -14.06 -4.46 -15.77
N VAL A 71 -15.21 -3.82 -15.96
CA VAL A 71 -15.62 -3.14 -17.18
C VAL A 71 -15.36 -1.66 -17.02
N GLU A 72 -14.53 -1.10 -17.89
CA GLU A 72 -14.36 0.35 -17.99
C GLU A 72 -15.61 0.95 -18.64
N MET A 73 -16.14 2.02 -18.05
CA MET A 73 -17.34 2.72 -18.48
C MET A 73 -17.02 4.19 -18.71
N THR A 74 -17.66 4.82 -19.70
CA THR A 74 -17.53 6.27 -19.94
C THR A 74 -18.89 6.94 -20.00
N TYR A 75 -19.05 8.03 -19.26
CA TYR A 75 -20.23 8.89 -19.32
C TYR A 75 -19.83 10.36 -19.16
N LYS A 76 -20.27 11.22 -20.09
CA LYS A 76 -19.97 12.67 -20.10
C LYS A 76 -18.48 13.02 -19.92
N GLY A 77 -17.59 12.21 -20.49
CA GLY A 77 -16.14 12.43 -20.41
C GLY A 77 -15.49 11.89 -19.12
N LYS A 78 -16.27 11.42 -18.14
CA LYS A 78 -15.77 10.69 -16.98
C LYS A 78 -15.62 9.21 -17.30
N THR A 79 -14.48 8.63 -16.93
CA THR A 79 -14.23 7.19 -16.96
C THR A 79 -14.32 6.62 -15.56
N PHE A 80 -14.93 5.46 -15.42
CA PHE A 80 -15.09 4.74 -14.16
C PHE A 80 -15.13 3.23 -14.42
N SER A 81 -15.08 2.44 -13.36
CA SER A 81 -15.07 0.98 -13.41
C SER A 81 -16.37 0.40 -12.85
N VAL A 82 -16.83 -0.68 -13.46
CA VAL A 82 -17.91 -1.53 -12.93
C VAL A 82 -17.38 -2.95 -12.79
N HIS A 83 -17.48 -3.51 -11.61
CA HIS A 83 -17.24 -4.93 -11.37
C HIS A 83 -18.54 -5.68 -11.64
N ALA A 84 -18.52 -6.52 -12.68
CA ALA A 84 -19.67 -7.28 -13.12
C ALA A 84 -19.39 -8.79 -13.05
N TYR A 85 -20.41 -9.58 -12.71
CA TYR A 85 -20.33 -11.03 -12.64
C TYR A 85 -21.50 -11.69 -13.39
N THR A 86 -21.18 -12.34 -14.51
CA THR A 86 -22.18 -12.83 -15.49
C THR A 86 -23.09 -13.95 -14.98
N GLU A 87 -22.76 -14.59 -13.86
CA GLU A 87 -23.59 -15.64 -13.25
C GLU A 87 -24.41 -15.16 -12.04
N SER A 88 -24.34 -13.87 -11.71
CA SER A 88 -25.17 -13.27 -10.66
C SER A 88 -26.17 -12.26 -11.23
N SER A 89 -26.96 -11.69 -10.32
CA SER A 89 -27.87 -10.62 -10.66
C SER A 89 -27.11 -9.32 -10.92
N VAL A 90 -27.78 -8.37 -11.57
CA VAL A 90 -27.28 -6.99 -11.72
C VAL A 90 -27.08 -6.32 -10.36
N ASP A 91 -27.85 -6.73 -9.33
CA ASP A 91 -27.76 -6.16 -7.99
C ASP A 91 -26.44 -6.52 -7.28
N ASP A 92 -25.77 -7.59 -7.73
CA ASP A 92 -24.46 -8.03 -7.20
C ASP A 92 -23.28 -7.31 -7.86
N CYS A 93 -23.53 -6.39 -8.79
CA CYS A 93 -22.49 -5.56 -9.40
C CYS A 93 -22.13 -4.36 -8.50
N SER A 94 -20.90 -3.86 -8.64
CA SER A 94 -20.42 -2.67 -7.94
C SER A 94 -19.67 -1.72 -8.87
N ASP A 95 -19.57 -0.46 -8.49
CA ASP A 95 -18.89 0.57 -9.29
C ASP A 95 -18.26 1.67 -8.43
N ASN A 96 -17.40 2.48 -9.05
CA ASN A 96 -16.73 3.63 -8.44
C ASN A 96 -17.07 4.97 -9.14
N TYR A 97 -18.24 5.09 -9.78
CA TYR A 97 -18.64 6.29 -10.52
C TYR A 97 -18.63 7.56 -9.64
N MET A 98 -18.98 7.43 -8.36
CA MET A 98 -19.05 8.55 -7.40
C MET A 98 -17.76 8.76 -6.60
N GLU A 99 -16.69 8.00 -6.87
CA GLU A 99 -15.44 8.01 -6.11
C GLU A 99 -14.88 9.43 -5.93
N ASP A 100 -14.62 10.17 -7.02
CA ASP A 100 -14.06 11.52 -6.94
C ASP A 100 -14.89 12.46 -6.05
N GLU A 101 -16.22 12.37 -6.12
CA GLU A 101 -17.13 13.24 -5.37
C GLU A 101 -17.09 12.91 -3.87
N TRP A 102 -17.17 11.62 -3.54
CA TRP A 102 -17.16 11.17 -2.14
C TRP A 102 -15.79 11.36 -1.51
N CYS A 103 -14.72 11.01 -2.22
CA CYS A 103 -13.35 11.25 -1.77
C CYS A 103 -13.09 12.75 -1.57
N SER A 104 -13.49 13.61 -2.51
CA SER A 104 -13.36 15.07 -2.34
C SER A 104 -14.12 15.59 -1.13
N ARG A 105 -15.34 15.07 -0.88
CA ARG A 105 -16.13 15.45 0.30
C ARG A 105 -15.46 15.04 1.60
N ILE A 106 -14.93 13.82 1.70
CA ILE A 106 -14.20 13.33 2.89
C ILE A 106 -12.94 14.16 3.14
N VAL A 107 -12.14 14.40 2.09
CA VAL A 107 -10.89 15.18 2.16
C VAL A 107 -11.14 16.62 2.59
N SER A 108 -12.21 17.24 2.09
CA SER A 108 -12.52 18.66 2.33
C SER A 108 -12.70 19.03 3.80
N VAL A 109 -12.96 18.06 4.67
CA VAL A 109 -13.20 18.32 6.09
C VAL A 109 -11.90 18.61 6.86
N PHE A 110 -10.76 18.11 6.40
CA PHE A 110 -9.47 18.27 7.09
C PHE A 110 -8.36 18.90 6.23
N ALA A 111 -8.47 18.85 4.90
CA ALA A 111 -7.39 19.26 4.00
C ALA A 111 -6.89 20.70 4.22
N ASP A 112 -7.80 21.64 4.52
CA ASP A 112 -7.44 23.04 4.76
C ASP A 112 -6.56 23.23 6.01
N ASN A 113 -6.53 22.25 6.91
CA ASN A 113 -5.68 22.26 8.11
C ASN A 113 -4.29 21.63 7.87
N ILE A 114 -4.06 20.98 6.72
CA ILE A 114 -2.78 20.36 6.38
C ILE A 114 -1.99 21.29 5.46
N ARG A 115 -0.91 21.88 5.99
CA ARG A 115 0.02 22.69 5.19
C ARG A 115 1.21 21.82 4.79
N CYS A 116 1.39 21.62 3.48
CA CYS A 116 2.47 20.83 2.90
C CYS A 116 2.76 21.29 1.46
N ASP A 117 3.87 20.83 0.88
CA ASP A 117 4.23 21.12 -0.51
C ASP A 117 3.44 20.23 -1.49
N ASP A 118 3.20 18.97 -1.14
CA ASP A 118 2.33 18.05 -1.88
C ASP A 118 1.54 17.13 -0.96
N MET A 119 0.38 16.68 -1.45
CA MET A 119 -0.52 15.80 -0.74
C MET A 119 -1.21 14.82 -1.70
N VAL A 120 -1.22 13.54 -1.31
CA VAL A 120 -2.00 12.48 -1.94
C VAL A 120 -2.81 11.78 -0.85
N THR A 121 -4.13 11.73 -1.03
CA THR A 121 -5.02 11.07 -0.07
C THR A 121 -5.60 9.80 -0.64
N ASN A 122 -5.66 8.76 0.18
CA ASN A 122 -6.40 7.54 -0.08
C ASN A 122 -7.36 7.30 1.09
N ILE A 123 -8.54 6.80 0.76
CA ILE A 123 -9.60 6.55 1.73
C ILE A 123 -10.03 5.11 1.55
N ALA A 124 -10.02 4.31 2.61
CA ALA A 124 -10.53 2.95 2.54
C ALA A 124 -12.04 2.92 2.78
N TYR A 125 -12.81 2.61 1.73
CA TYR A 125 -14.23 2.23 1.79
C TYR A 125 -14.62 1.34 0.61
N GLY A 126 -15.80 0.72 0.68
CA GLY A 126 -16.34 -0.14 -0.38
C GLY A 126 -16.11 -1.63 -0.15
N ILE A 127 -16.31 -2.43 -1.19
CA ILE A 127 -16.36 -3.90 -1.10
C ILE A 127 -14.96 -4.52 -1.28
N GLY A 128 -14.40 -5.02 -0.18
CA GLY A 128 -13.23 -5.90 -0.19
C GLY A 128 -11.97 -5.28 -0.80
N PHE A 129 -11.27 -6.03 -1.66
CA PHE A 129 -9.99 -5.65 -2.27
C PHE A 129 -10.12 -4.73 -3.51
N ALA A 130 -11.34 -4.34 -3.90
CA ALA A 130 -11.58 -3.36 -4.95
C ALA A 130 -12.02 -2.05 -4.28
N GLN A 131 -11.03 -1.28 -3.81
CA GLN A 131 -11.25 0.00 -3.12
C GLN A 131 -12.25 0.88 -3.91
N HIS A 132 -13.13 1.56 -3.18
CA HIS A 132 -14.15 2.48 -3.71
C HIS A 132 -15.28 1.89 -4.55
N MET A 133 -15.29 0.57 -4.78
CA MET A 133 -16.40 -0.09 -5.46
C MET A 133 -17.57 -0.31 -4.51
N VAL A 134 -18.73 0.26 -4.83
CA VAL A 134 -19.94 0.21 -4.00
C VAL A 134 -21.11 -0.46 -4.70
N GLY A 135 -21.98 -1.10 -3.92
CA GLY A 135 -23.18 -1.80 -4.41
C GLY A 135 -24.24 -0.88 -5.01
N LYS A 136 -25.28 -1.49 -5.60
CA LYS A 136 -26.39 -0.78 -6.26
C LYS A 136 -27.21 0.10 -5.30
N ASP A 137 -27.28 -0.30 -4.05
CA ASP A 137 -28.03 0.33 -2.95
C ASP A 137 -27.37 1.62 -2.43
N ILE A 138 -26.10 1.86 -2.78
CA ILE A 138 -25.37 3.06 -2.36
C ILE A 138 -25.55 4.14 -3.42
N MET A 139 -26.52 5.03 -3.18
CA MET A 139 -26.91 6.11 -4.10
C MET A 139 -26.50 7.49 -3.62
N THR A 140 -26.35 7.66 -2.31
CA THR A 140 -26.01 8.93 -1.67
C THR A 140 -24.79 8.80 -0.77
N TYR A 141 -24.19 9.93 -0.41
CA TYR A 141 -23.12 9.97 0.57
C TYR A 141 -23.57 9.46 1.96
N ASP A 142 -24.83 9.70 2.33
CA ASP A 142 -25.39 9.21 3.59
C ASP A 142 -25.56 7.69 3.59
N ASP A 143 -25.83 7.08 2.43
CA ASP A 143 -25.83 5.62 2.29
C ASP A 143 -24.41 5.06 2.39
N LEU A 144 -23.41 5.77 1.84
CA LEU A 144 -22.01 5.39 1.97
C LEU A 144 -21.59 5.36 3.45
N ILE A 145 -21.84 6.43 4.21
CA ILE A 145 -21.50 6.52 5.64
C ILE A 145 -22.20 5.40 6.43
N ARG A 146 -23.49 5.18 6.18
CA ARG A 146 -24.28 4.19 6.94
C ARG A 146 -23.80 2.76 6.73
N ASN A 147 -23.28 2.44 5.55
CA ASN A 147 -22.90 1.07 5.18
C ASN A 147 -21.40 0.79 5.30
N TYR A 148 -20.54 1.81 5.12
CA TYR A 148 -19.09 1.66 5.09
C TYR A 148 -18.34 2.57 6.06
N GLY A 149 -19.00 3.52 6.70
CA GLY A 149 -18.39 4.38 7.70
C GLY A 149 -18.25 3.70 9.07
N PRO A 150 -17.39 4.25 9.95
CA PRO A 150 -16.48 5.36 9.70
C PRO A 150 -15.26 4.92 8.84
N PHE A 151 -14.68 5.84 8.06
CA PHE A 151 -13.65 5.55 7.07
C PHE A 151 -12.24 5.67 7.63
N ASN A 152 -11.32 4.86 7.10
CA ASN A 152 -9.88 5.03 7.35
C ASN A 152 -9.28 5.90 6.24
N VAL A 153 -8.57 6.95 6.63
CA VAL A 153 -7.97 7.93 5.70
C VAL A 153 -6.45 7.91 5.85
N TYR A 154 -5.77 7.82 4.72
CA TYR A 154 -4.30 7.82 4.62
C TYR A 154 -3.87 9.00 3.77
N VAL A 155 -3.08 9.91 4.34
CA VAL A 155 -2.61 11.13 3.69
C VAL A 155 -1.10 11.04 3.58
N ASN A 156 -0.59 10.94 2.35
CA ASN A 156 0.83 11.00 2.05
C ASN A 156 1.19 12.43 1.67
N THR A 157 2.20 12.98 2.32
CA THR A 157 2.62 14.37 2.20
C THR A 157 4.11 14.47 1.92
N TYR A 158 4.51 15.58 1.31
CA TYR A 158 5.90 16.01 1.21
C TYR A 158 5.99 17.45 1.71
N GLY A 159 7.01 17.73 2.54
CA GLY A 159 7.23 19.07 3.08
C GLY A 159 6.14 19.50 4.07
N LEU A 160 5.65 18.56 4.88
CA LEU A 160 4.62 18.84 5.88
C LEU A 160 5.09 19.87 6.91
N ASP A 161 4.26 20.86 7.20
CA ASP A 161 4.41 21.76 8.34
C ASP A 161 3.86 21.09 9.62
N PRO A 162 4.73 20.68 10.57
CA PRO A 162 4.30 19.98 11.78
C PRO A 162 3.28 20.73 12.61
N ASP A 163 3.31 22.06 12.59
CA ASP A 163 2.42 22.88 13.41
C ASP A 163 0.98 22.84 12.91
N SER A 164 0.76 22.56 11.62
CA SER A 164 -0.58 22.49 11.03
C SER A 164 -1.36 21.26 11.51
N ILE A 165 -0.65 20.19 11.87
CA ILE A 165 -1.22 18.90 12.31
C ILE A 165 -1.87 19.01 13.69
N SER A 166 -1.38 19.92 14.53
CA SER A 166 -1.93 20.15 15.87
C SER A 166 -3.37 20.69 15.87
N ALA A 167 -3.83 21.26 14.76
CA ALA A 167 -5.18 21.82 14.61
C ALA A 167 -6.24 20.79 14.23
N ILE A 168 -5.85 19.56 13.87
CA ILE A 168 -6.78 18.51 13.43
C ILE A 168 -7.39 17.83 14.65
N ASN A 169 -8.72 17.84 14.73
CA ASN A 169 -9.49 17.09 15.72
C ASN A 169 -10.47 16.15 15.01
N ILE A 170 -10.16 14.85 15.00
CA ILE A 170 -10.99 13.86 14.31
C ILE A 170 -12.38 13.69 14.96
N SER A 171 -12.52 14.03 16.24
CA SER A 171 -13.82 13.95 16.93
C SER A 171 -14.85 14.91 16.35
N ASP A 172 -14.40 15.97 15.65
CA ASP A 172 -15.27 16.90 14.94
C ASP A 172 -15.67 16.38 13.55
N ILE A 173 -15.15 15.21 13.14
CA ILE A 173 -15.35 14.59 11.82
C ILE A 173 -15.81 13.13 12.00
N PRO A 174 -17.07 12.89 12.39
CA PRO A 174 -17.55 11.57 12.77
C PRO A 174 -17.54 10.54 11.63
N GLU A 175 -17.41 10.98 10.37
CA GLU A 175 -17.25 10.09 9.22
C GLU A 175 -15.87 9.43 9.15
N ILE A 176 -14.86 9.96 9.82
CA ILE A 176 -13.50 9.41 9.82
C ILE A 176 -13.25 8.64 11.11
N GLY A 177 -12.88 7.38 10.99
CA GLY A 177 -12.56 6.51 12.13
C GLY A 177 -11.11 6.68 12.54
N GLU A 178 -10.22 6.60 11.55
CA GLU A 178 -8.78 6.74 11.72
C GLU A 178 -8.21 7.61 10.61
N LEU A 179 -7.32 8.53 10.96
CA LEU A 179 -6.55 9.36 10.03
C LEU A 179 -5.06 9.13 10.26
N TYR A 180 -4.37 8.74 9.20
CA TYR A 180 -2.94 8.54 9.16
C TYR A 180 -2.34 9.60 8.23
N ILE A 181 -1.32 10.32 8.69
CA ILE A 181 -0.58 11.29 7.89
C ILE A 181 0.89 10.88 7.87
N TYR A 182 1.44 10.70 6.68
CA TYR A 182 2.83 10.30 6.45
C TYR A 182 3.53 11.43 5.71
N ASP A 183 4.61 11.96 6.25
CA ASP A 183 5.46 12.94 5.57
C ASP A 183 6.75 12.26 5.11
N TRP A 184 6.99 12.27 3.80
CA TRP A 184 8.04 11.51 3.15
C TRP A 184 9.28 12.36 2.90
N LYS A 185 10.46 11.73 2.95
CA LYS A 185 11.74 12.38 2.61
C LYS A 185 11.87 12.71 1.13
N ASP A 186 11.27 11.88 0.27
CA ASP A 186 11.29 12.03 -1.18
C ASP A 186 9.87 12.27 -1.72
N ARG A 187 9.69 13.39 -2.44
CA ARG A 187 8.45 13.76 -3.12
C ARG A 187 7.94 12.67 -4.05
N SER A 188 8.83 11.87 -4.67
CA SER A 188 8.43 10.82 -5.60
C SER A 188 7.72 9.65 -4.91
N ALA A 189 7.96 9.43 -3.61
CA ALA A 189 7.36 8.34 -2.85
C ALA A 189 5.83 8.48 -2.72
N ILE A 190 5.30 9.71 -2.60
CA ILE A 190 3.87 9.93 -2.29
C ILE A 190 2.91 9.52 -3.41
N HIS A 191 3.40 9.39 -4.65
CA HIS A 191 2.61 9.02 -5.82
C HIS A 191 2.62 7.52 -6.12
N ASN A 192 3.27 6.72 -5.27
CA ASN A 192 3.25 5.29 -5.42
C ASN A 192 1.92 4.70 -4.89
N GLU A 193 1.13 4.12 -5.79
CA GLU A 193 -0.17 3.50 -5.51
C GLU A 193 -0.08 2.36 -4.46
N THR A 194 1.10 1.73 -4.30
CA THR A 194 1.32 0.61 -3.38
C THR A 194 1.65 1.02 -1.95
N LEU A 195 2.07 2.27 -1.72
CA LEU A 195 2.47 2.77 -0.39
C LEU A 195 1.30 3.05 0.56
N VAL A 196 0.08 2.71 0.14
CA VAL A 196 -1.14 3.18 0.81
C VAL A 196 -1.92 2.06 1.48
N THR A 197 -1.28 1.38 2.43
CA THR A 197 -1.97 0.46 3.35
C THR A 197 -1.43 0.59 4.77
N ALA A 198 -2.24 0.16 5.75
CA ALA A 198 -1.98 0.34 7.16
C ALA A 198 -0.66 -0.31 7.61
N GLN A 199 0.10 0.48 8.40
CA GLN A 199 1.34 0.14 9.12
C GLN A 199 2.61 0.02 8.28
N PRO A 200 3.26 1.16 7.98
CA PRO A 200 4.59 1.13 7.44
C PRO A 200 5.62 0.86 8.53
N THR A 201 6.03 -0.40 8.72
CA THR A 201 7.19 -0.68 9.58
C THR A 201 8.51 -0.48 8.83
N TYR A 202 8.55 -0.70 7.52
CA TYR A 202 9.75 -0.49 6.71
C TYR A 202 9.83 0.94 6.16
N GLU A 203 8.70 1.55 5.82
CA GLU A 203 8.69 2.90 5.26
C GLU A 203 8.99 3.98 6.28
N ARG A 204 8.96 3.68 7.60
CA ARG A 204 9.41 4.62 8.64
C ARG A 204 10.87 5.08 8.48
N SER A 205 11.71 4.29 7.79
CA SER A 205 13.06 4.73 7.42
C SER A 205 13.07 5.82 6.33
N GLU A 206 11.98 5.98 5.59
CA GLU A 206 11.79 6.94 4.49
C GLU A 206 10.89 8.12 4.89
N LEU A 207 10.40 8.15 6.13
CA LEU A 207 9.56 9.23 6.65
C LEU A 207 10.38 10.33 7.34
N CYS A 208 9.92 11.56 7.21
CA CYS A 208 10.29 12.71 8.02
C CYS A 208 9.43 12.79 9.28
N SER A 209 8.12 12.51 9.16
CA SER A 209 7.19 12.48 10.28
C SER A 209 5.98 11.58 10.02
N PHE A 210 5.30 11.23 11.10
CA PHE A 210 4.08 10.43 11.11
C PHE A 210 3.09 11.00 12.10
N ALA A 211 1.83 11.13 11.71
CA ALA A 211 0.73 11.46 12.59
C ALA A 211 -0.37 10.39 12.51
N TYR A 212 -0.96 10.09 13.66
CA TYR A 212 -2.11 9.20 13.77
C TYR A 212 -3.17 9.84 14.65
N PHE A 213 -4.42 9.75 14.20
CA PHE A 213 -5.58 10.25 14.90
C PHE A 213 -6.68 9.19 14.89
N ASP A 214 -7.24 8.93 16.06
CA ASP A 214 -8.55 8.30 16.24
C ASP A 214 -9.34 9.11 17.28
N LYS A 215 -10.54 8.64 17.62
CA LYS A 215 -11.44 9.30 18.59
C LYS A 215 -10.87 9.45 20.01
N ASP A 216 -9.91 8.60 20.40
CA ASP A 216 -9.37 8.47 21.76
C ASP A 216 -7.88 8.87 21.82
N LYS A 217 -7.18 8.93 20.69
CA LYS A 217 -5.72 9.01 20.61
C LYS A 217 -5.26 9.90 19.46
N GLN A 218 -4.31 10.79 19.77
CA GLN A 218 -3.52 11.53 18.80
C GLN A 218 -2.04 11.24 19.05
N VAL A 219 -1.31 10.88 18.00
CA VAL A 219 0.13 10.64 18.01
C VAL A 219 0.77 11.50 16.94
N PHE A 220 1.92 12.07 17.27
CA PHE A 220 2.78 12.73 16.31
C PHE A 220 4.24 12.39 16.59
N GLU A 221 4.90 11.79 15.61
CA GLU A 221 6.29 11.35 15.66
C GLU A 221 7.08 12.10 14.58
N LYS A 222 8.17 12.75 14.96
CA LYS A 222 9.19 13.22 14.03
C LYS A 222 10.30 12.19 13.97
N TYR A 223 10.88 11.97 12.80
CA TYR A 223 12.00 11.06 12.64
C TYR A 223 13.29 11.82 12.34
N ALA A 224 14.35 11.46 13.04
CA ALA A 224 15.72 11.80 12.69
C ALA A 224 16.37 10.61 11.98
N SER A 225 17.45 10.87 11.25
CA SER A 225 18.21 9.80 10.60
C SER A 225 19.70 10.07 10.58
N GLU A 226 20.48 9.03 10.81
CA GLU A 226 21.93 9.04 10.74
C GLU A 226 22.42 7.94 9.79
N LYS A 227 23.31 8.28 8.85
CA LYS A 227 24.03 7.29 8.01
C LYS A 227 25.38 6.97 8.65
N LYS A 228 25.66 5.69 8.89
CA LYS A 228 26.96 5.15 9.32
C LYS A 228 27.38 4.05 8.36
N GLU A 229 28.45 4.26 7.59
CA GLU A 229 28.86 3.34 6.53
C GLU A 229 27.68 3.00 5.59
N MET A 230 27.31 1.71 5.50
CA MET A 230 26.18 1.19 4.71
C MET A 230 24.83 1.26 5.43
N ILE A 231 24.81 1.64 6.71
CA ILE A 231 23.66 1.56 7.60
C ILE A 231 22.98 2.93 7.72
N ASN A 232 21.71 3.02 7.36
CA ASN A 232 20.86 4.17 7.64
C ASN A 232 20.01 3.86 8.87
N ILE A 233 20.11 4.67 9.92
CA ILE A 233 19.42 4.48 11.20
C ILE A 233 18.41 5.60 11.34
N SER A 234 17.13 5.27 11.42
CA SER A 234 16.02 6.19 11.63
C SER A 234 15.34 5.92 12.97
N TYR A 235 15.04 6.97 13.71
CA TYR A 235 14.50 6.90 15.08
C TYR A 235 13.65 8.12 15.37
N ILE A 236 12.81 8.05 16.42
CA ILE A 236 11.96 9.17 16.82
C ILE A 236 12.83 10.29 17.40
N ASP A 237 12.73 11.49 16.82
CA ASP A 237 13.47 12.69 17.22
C ASP A 237 12.84 13.35 18.45
N ASN A 238 13.23 12.86 19.62
CA ASN A 238 12.84 13.41 20.93
C ASN A 238 14.06 13.91 21.74
N GLY A 239 15.24 13.96 21.12
CA GLY A 239 16.49 14.37 21.77
C GLY A 239 17.08 13.38 22.78
N SER A 240 16.51 12.18 22.95
CA SER A 240 16.98 11.18 23.92
C SER A 240 17.71 10.00 23.29
N PHE A 241 18.04 10.08 22.00
CA PHE A 241 18.67 8.99 21.26
C PHE A 241 19.99 9.41 20.64
N SER A 242 20.96 8.51 20.64
CA SER A 242 22.26 8.74 20.00
C SER A 242 22.82 7.47 19.38
N VAL A 243 23.58 7.66 18.30
CA VAL A 243 24.31 6.59 17.62
C VAL A 243 25.81 6.89 17.67
N SER A 244 26.60 5.93 18.16
CA SER A 244 28.07 6.01 18.17
C SER A 244 28.71 4.70 17.78
N GLU A 245 29.97 4.73 17.33
CA GLU A 245 30.75 3.50 17.19
C GLU A 245 31.01 2.91 18.59
N CYS A 246 30.90 1.58 18.70
CA CYS A 246 31.05 0.86 19.95
C CYS A 246 32.52 0.89 20.40
N ALA A 247 32.78 1.52 21.54
CA ALA A 247 34.14 1.65 22.06
C ALA A 247 34.76 0.30 22.47
N VAL A 248 33.94 -0.65 22.91
CA VAL A 248 34.35 -2.01 23.31
C VAL A 248 33.44 -3.03 22.63
N PRO A 249 33.77 -3.44 21.40
CA PRO A 249 32.99 -4.42 20.66
C PRO A 249 32.79 -5.74 21.42
N PRO A 250 31.57 -6.30 21.43
CA PRO A 250 31.33 -7.65 21.94
C PRO A 250 32.20 -8.69 21.22
N GLU A 251 32.71 -9.67 21.96
CA GLU A 251 33.39 -10.83 21.36
C GLU A 251 32.39 -11.61 20.50
N SER A 252 32.67 -11.71 19.19
CA SER A 252 31.89 -12.52 18.27
C SER A 252 32.79 -13.41 17.42
N ARG A 253 32.25 -14.56 17.03
CA ARG A 253 32.92 -15.55 16.19
C ARG A 253 32.71 -15.29 14.70
N ASN A 254 31.75 -14.43 14.34
CA ASN A 254 31.42 -14.14 12.95
C ASN A 254 32.24 -12.97 12.41
N THR A 255 32.47 -12.95 11.10
CA THR A 255 33.14 -11.84 10.42
C THR A 255 32.15 -10.71 10.23
N GLY A 256 32.45 -9.54 10.79
CA GLY A 256 31.64 -8.34 10.58
C GLY A 256 31.91 -7.73 9.22
N VAL A 257 30.86 -7.26 8.56
CA VAL A 257 30.95 -6.43 7.35
C VAL A 257 30.68 -4.94 7.64
N SER A 258 30.23 -4.63 8.85
CA SER A 258 30.18 -3.27 9.40
C SER A 258 30.92 -3.18 10.73
N SER A 259 31.22 -1.95 11.17
CA SER A 259 31.55 -1.68 12.58
C SER A 259 30.38 -2.02 13.52
N TRP A 260 30.70 -2.14 14.81
CA TRP A 260 29.69 -2.19 15.88
C TRP A 260 29.23 -0.77 16.20
N TYR A 261 27.92 -0.57 16.26
CA TYR A 261 27.31 0.72 16.61
C TYR A 261 26.46 0.59 17.87
N ASP A 262 26.72 1.45 18.84
CA ASP A 262 25.91 1.62 20.03
C ASP A 262 24.72 2.50 19.70
N LEU A 263 23.53 1.93 19.89
CA LEU A 263 22.23 2.56 19.79
C LEU A 263 21.74 2.84 21.21
N LYS A 264 21.91 4.08 21.67
CA LYS A 264 21.69 4.45 23.07
C LYS A 264 20.42 5.28 23.22
N ASN A 265 19.52 4.79 24.07
CA ASN A 265 18.32 5.50 24.48
C ASN A 265 18.51 6.06 25.90
N GLU A 266 18.74 7.37 26.00
CA GLU A 266 18.86 8.10 27.26
C GLU A 266 17.50 8.49 27.86
N GLY A 267 16.40 8.20 27.15
CA GLY A 267 15.03 8.46 27.60
C GLY A 267 14.53 7.42 28.60
N SER A 268 13.31 7.63 29.11
CA SER A 268 12.63 6.69 30.02
C SER A 268 11.70 5.71 29.32
N GLU A 269 11.27 6.03 28.10
CA GLU A 269 10.36 5.21 27.30
C GLU A 269 11.14 4.39 26.28
N TYR A 270 10.49 3.37 25.73
CA TYR A 270 11.08 2.59 24.63
C TYR A 270 11.22 3.46 23.38
N MET A 271 12.32 3.28 22.66
CA MET A 271 12.59 3.93 21.39
C MET A 271 12.46 2.92 20.25
N ASP A 272 11.61 3.23 19.27
CA ASP A 272 11.56 2.53 18.00
C ASP A 272 12.70 2.98 17.08
N VAL A 273 13.52 2.02 16.64
CA VAL A 273 14.66 2.25 15.76
C VAL A 273 14.52 1.37 14.53
N TYR A 274 14.55 2.01 13.36
CA TYR A 274 14.46 1.39 12.06
C TYR A 274 15.79 1.54 11.35
N ILE A 275 16.36 0.43 10.92
CA ILE A 275 17.64 0.39 10.25
C ILE A 275 17.41 -0.12 8.84
N SER A 276 17.88 0.63 7.83
CA SER A 276 17.83 0.23 6.43
C SER A 276 19.23 0.18 5.82
N ILE A 277 19.43 -0.77 4.90
CA ILE A 277 20.64 -0.94 4.10
C ILE A 277 20.20 -1.14 2.66
N ALA A 278 20.68 -0.26 1.77
CA ALA A 278 20.44 -0.42 0.34
C ALA A 278 21.16 -1.67 -0.15
N GLY A 279 20.49 -2.48 -0.98
CA GLY A 279 21.06 -3.74 -1.47
C GLY A 279 22.26 -3.53 -2.39
N SER A 280 22.41 -2.34 -2.97
CA SER A 280 23.62 -1.91 -3.69
C SER A 280 24.86 -1.81 -2.79
N GLU A 281 24.70 -1.70 -1.48
CA GLU A 281 25.80 -1.69 -0.50
C GLU A 281 26.26 -3.12 -0.12
N LEU A 282 25.51 -4.15 -0.53
CA LEU A 282 25.75 -5.56 -0.16
C LEU A 282 25.97 -6.45 -1.40
N ASP A 283 26.79 -7.49 -1.26
CA ASP A 283 26.98 -8.49 -2.30
C ASP A 283 25.78 -9.45 -2.35
N GLY A 284 24.93 -9.27 -3.36
CA GLY A 284 23.72 -10.07 -3.53
C GLY A 284 23.93 -11.59 -3.71
N THR A 285 25.17 -12.07 -3.82
CA THR A 285 25.52 -13.50 -3.83
C THR A 285 25.71 -14.10 -2.44
N LYS A 286 25.72 -13.26 -1.39
CA LYS A 286 25.97 -13.66 -0.02
C LYS A 286 24.73 -13.56 0.85
N GLU A 287 24.75 -14.29 1.96
CA GLU A 287 23.76 -14.17 3.02
C GLU A 287 24.29 -13.20 4.07
N TYR A 288 23.42 -12.33 4.56
CA TYR A 288 23.77 -11.34 5.55
C TYR A 288 22.87 -11.49 6.77
N ASN A 289 23.51 -11.39 7.92
CA ASN A 289 22.88 -11.41 9.23
C ASN A 289 23.24 -10.13 9.96
N TYR A 290 22.62 -9.93 11.10
CA TYR A 290 23.07 -8.93 12.06
C TYR A 290 23.16 -9.55 13.44
N GLU A 291 24.13 -9.05 14.18
CA GLU A 291 24.36 -9.40 15.58
C GLU A 291 24.05 -8.19 16.44
N TYR A 292 23.52 -8.44 17.63
CA TYR A 292 23.17 -7.37 18.54
C TYR A 292 23.34 -7.81 20.00
N THR A 293 23.44 -6.85 20.89
CA THR A 293 23.43 -7.09 22.34
C THR A 293 22.06 -6.80 22.94
N GLU A 294 21.69 -7.59 23.94
CA GLU A 294 20.52 -7.34 24.77
C GLU A 294 20.90 -7.58 26.23
N ASN A 295 20.63 -6.61 27.12
CA ASN A 295 21.06 -6.63 28.52
C ASN A 295 22.57 -6.89 28.67
N GLY A 296 23.40 -6.27 27.81
CA GLY A 296 24.86 -6.41 27.79
C GLY A 296 25.38 -7.77 27.29
N LYS A 297 24.53 -8.65 26.76
CA LYS A 297 24.92 -9.97 26.23
C LYS A 297 24.71 -10.06 24.73
N LEU A 298 25.70 -10.60 24.03
CA LEU A 298 25.60 -10.92 22.61
C LEU A 298 24.49 -11.95 22.38
N GLN A 299 23.59 -11.63 21.47
CA GLN A 299 22.50 -12.51 21.05
C GLN A 299 22.90 -13.32 19.81
N SER A 300 22.15 -14.39 19.56
CA SER A 300 22.33 -15.19 18.34
C SER A 300 22.11 -14.33 17.10
N PRO A 301 22.93 -14.50 16.03
CA PRO A 301 22.74 -13.80 14.77
C PRO A 301 21.32 -13.96 14.24
N GLN A 302 20.80 -12.88 13.68
CA GLN A 302 19.45 -12.81 13.10
C GLN A 302 19.56 -12.46 11.63
N TYR A 303 18.66 -13.02 10.80
CA TYR A 303 18.63 -12.70 9.38
C TYR A 303 18.17 -11.25 9.15
N LEU A 304 18.77 -10.61 8.15
CA LEU A 304 18.24 -9.35 7.64
C LEU A 304 16.95 -9.63 6.86
N MET A 305 15.85 -8.98 7.28
CA MET A 305 14.65 -8.94 6.47
C MET A 305 14.95 -8.17 5.19
N ASN A 306 14.45 -8.62 4.04
CA ASN A 306 14.62 -7.87 2.81
C ASN A 306 13.34 -7.85 1.97
N ASN A 307 13.14 -6.74 1.28
CA ASN A 307 12.11 -6.56 0.27
C ASN A 307 12.78 -6.10 -1.04
N LYS A 308 12.15 -6.38 -2.17
CA LYS A 308 12.48 -5.72 -3.43
C LYS A 308 11.49 -4.61 -3.66
N ASP A 309 11.98 -3.43 -4.02
CA ASP A 309 11.13 -2.36 -4.52
C ASP A 309 10.67 -2.63 -5.96
N GLU A 310 9.86 -1.73 -6.49
CA GLU A 310 9.30 -1.84 -7.85
C GLU A 310 10.35 -1.75 -8.95
N SER A 311 11.50 -1.13 -8.67
CA SER A 311 12.66 -1.11 -9.57
C SER A 311 13.41 -2.46 -9.58
N GLY A 312 13.11 -3.31 -8.60
CA GLY A 312 13.79 -4.59 -8.36
C GLY A 312 15.02 -4.46 -7.47
N GLU A 313 15.34 -3.26 -6.98
CA GLU A 313 16.40 -3.05 -5.99
C GLU A 313 15.97 -3.65 -4.66
N ARG A 314 16.90 -4.40 -4.04
CA ARG A 314 16.65 -5.03 -2.75
C ARG A 314 16.99 -4.03 -1.65
N HIS A 315 16.16 -3.93 -0.64
CA HIS A 315 16.45 -3.19 0.58
C HIS A 315 16.38 -4.14 1.77
N TYR A 316 17.32 -4.00 2.69
CA TYR A 316 17.42 -4.82 3.90
C TYR A 316 17.04 -3.98 5.12
N PHE A 317 16.33 -4.59 6.07
CA PHE A 317 15.72 -3.89 7.20
C PHE A 317 15.92 -4.62 8.52
N ILE A 318 16.07 -3.82 9.58
CA ILE A 318 16.03 -4.27 10.98
C ILE A 318 15.12 -3.31 11.74
N HIS A 319 14.19 -3.86 12.51
CA HIS A 319 13.44 -3.11 13.52
C HIS A 319 13.91 -3.52 14.92
N ARG A 320 14.14 -2.52 15.77
CA ARG A 320 14.53 -2.70 17.16
C ARG A 320 13.77 -1.76 18.06
N LEU A 321 13.31 -2.30 19.18
CA LEU A 321 12.79 -1.53 20.30
C LEU A 321 13.88 -1.46 21.37
N ILE A 322 14.33 -0.25 21.71
CA ILE A 322 15.42 -0.02 22.66
C ILE A 322 14.82 0.54 23.96
N PRO A 323 14.87 -0.20 25.09
CA PRO A 323 14.32 0.28 26.34
C PRO A 323 14.97 1.59 26.81
N GLY A 324 14.23 2.37 27.59
CA GLY A 324 14.74 3.60 28.19
C GLY A 324 15.91 3.33 29.14
N GLY A 325 16.99 4.10 29.00
CA GLY A 325 18.22 3.97 29.78
C GLY A 325 19.18 2.87 29.28
N GLU A 326 18.82 2.14 28.23
CA GLU A 326 19.60 1.02 27.71
C GLU A 326 20.45 1.39 26.48
N THR A 327 21.43 0.54 26.21
CA THR A 327 22.25 0.59 24.99
C THR A 327 22.22 -0.77 24.31
N VAL A 328 21.91 -0.75 23.01
CA VAL A 328 22.00 -1.93 22.14
C VAL A 328 23.15 -1.71 21.16
N SER A 329 24.19 -2.52 21.24
CA SER A 329 25.22 -2.56 20.22
C SER A 329 24.75 -3.47 19.08
N LEU A 330 24.92 -3.05 17.84
CA LEU A 330 24.54 -3.82 16.65
C LEU A 330 25.62 -3.75 15.56
N ARG A 331 25.78 -4.83 14.80
CA ARG A 331 26.56 -4.85 13.56
C ARG A 331 25.96 -5.77 12.51
N ILE A 332 26.39 -5.61 11.26
CA ILE A 332 26.08 -6.50 10.14
C ILE A 332 27.23 -7.51 9.97
N THR A 333 26.86 -8.75 9.71
CA THR A 333 27.77 -9.87 9.49
C THR A 333 27.42 -10.61 8.20
N GLU A 334 28.42 -11.28 7.65
CA GLU A 334 28.27 -12.27 6.57
C GLU A 334 28.17 -13.67 7.18
#